data_AF-A0A9D9W684-F1
#
_entry.id   AF-A0A9D9W684-F1
#
_cell.length_a   1.000
_cell.length_b   1.000
_cell.length_c   1.000
_cell.angle_alpha   90.00
_cell.angle_beta   90.00
_cell.angle_gamma   90.00
#
_symmetry.space_group_name_H-M   'P 1'
#
loop_
_entity.id
_entity.type
_entity.pdbx_description
1 polymer ?
#
loop_
_entity_poly.entity_id
_entity_poly.type
_entity_poly.pdbx_seq_one_letter_code
_entity_poly.pdbx_strand_id
1 'polypeptide(L)'
;MSIEKSRPRPRRSSFESEEERAWVGFYQRVGRDPAIASEVLAQLESDPEMKRSHLALYLCCRESLRQHKARQARHKRIGQFIRGLCIGLFIQPLRNLQTMWRHGSDLAFECLPEAAKVPAAVQVRRLPRKSGFATARTAFERQVTLAPAATEDQASSADKAPRTAA
;
A
#
# COMPACT_ATOMS: atom_id res chain seq x y z
N MET A 1 -43.04 32.78 -62.90
CA MET A 1 -43.09 31.45 -62.26
C MET A 1 -41.71 30.84 -62.33
N SER A 2 -41.02 30.72 -61.20
CA SER A 2 -39.67 30.17 -61.15
C SER A 2 -39.64 29.10 -60.06
N ILE A 3 -39.64 27.84 -60.46
CA ILE A 3 -39.50 26.70 -59.55
C ILE A 3 -38.02 26.60 -59.21
N GLU A 4 -37.66 27.14 -58.05
CA GLU A 4 -36.32 27.05 -57.48
C GLU A 4 -36.07 25.61 -57.05
N LYS A 5 -35.26 24.90 -57.83
CA LYS A 5 -34.89 23.51 -57.63
C LYS A 5 -33.88 23.43 -56.48
N SER A 6 -34.31 22.95 -55.31
CA SER A 6 -33.42 22.70 -54.18
C SER A 6 -32.38 21.64 -54.56
N ARG A 7 -31.11 22.02 -54.53
CA ARG A 7 -29.97 21.15 -54.86
C ARG A 7 -29.84 20.03 -53.80
N PRO A 8 -29.63 18.76 -54.19
CA PRO A 8 -29.45 17.67 -53.24
C PRO A 8 -28.11 17.81 -52.49
N ARG A 9 -28.15 17.60 -51.17
CA ARG A 9 -27.03 17.82 -50.25
C ARG A 9 -26.01 16.67 -50.33
N PRO A 10 -24.73 16.89 -50.69
CA PRO A 10 -23.74 15.81 -50.93
C PRO A 10 -23.09 15.21 -49.65
N ARG A 11 -23.72 15.32 -48.48
CA ARG A 11 -23.12 15.03 -47.17
C ARG A 11 -22.70 13.57 -46.89
N ARG A 12 -23.14 12.60 -47.69
CA ARG A 12 -22.85 11.17 -47.43
C ARG A 12 -21.46 10.75 -47.91
N SER A 13 -21.01 11.27 -49.04
CA SER A 13 -19.68 10.97 -49.60
C SER A 13 -18.51 11.47 -48.71
N SER A 14 -18.70 12.57 -47.98
CA SER A 14 -17.69 13.08 -47.05
C SER A 14 -17.53 12.19 -45.83
N PHE A 15 -18.61 11.57 -45.36
CA PHE A 15 -18.55 10.68 -44.19
C PHE A 15 -17.77 9.41 -44.51
N GLU A 16 -18.06 8.77 -45.64
CA GLU A 16 -17.37 7.56 -46.09
C GLU A 16 -15.86 7.81 -46.31
N SER A 17 -15.51 8.95 -46.92
CA SER A 17 -14.09 9.32 -47.09
C SER A 17 -13.38 9.70 -45.79
N GLU A 18 -14.07 10.27 -44.81
CA GLU A 18 -13.52 10.50 -43.47
C GLU A 18 -13.33 9.19 -42.70
N GLU A 19 -14.25 8.25 -42.85
CA GLU A 19 -14.17 6.91 -42.29
C GLU A 19 -12.99 6.12 -42.87
N GLU A 20 -12.81 6.13 -44.19
CA GLU A 20 -11.63 5.55 -44.85
C GLU A 20 -10.32 6.13 -44.30
N ARG A 21 -10.26 7.45 -44.09
CA ARG A 21 -9.10 8.10 -43.45
C ARG A 21 -8.92 7.67 -42.00
N ALA A 22 -10.01 7.49 -41.25
CA ALA A 22 -9.95 7.01 -39.88
C ALA A 22 -9.36 5.59 -39.81
N TRP A 23 -9.72 4.71 -40.75
CA TRP A 23 -9.16 3.36 -40.87
C TRP A 23 -7.65 3.37 -41.04
N VAL A 24 -7.11 4.22 -41.91
CA VAL A 24 -5.64 4.37 -42.08
C VAL A 24 -4.99 4.79 -40.76
N GLY A 25 -5.62 5.68 -40.00
CA GLY A 25 -5.16 6.08 -38.69
C GLY A 25 -5.08 4.91 -37.69
N PHE A 26 -6.06 4.00 -37.72
CA PHE A 26 -6.04 2.80 -36.86
C PHE A 26 -4.91 1.85 -37.23
N TYR A 27 -4.65 1.61 -38.52
CA TYR A 27 -3.52 0.78 -38.96
C TYR A 27 -2.18 1.23 -38.37
N GLN A 28 -1.93 2.54 -38.30
CA GLN A 28 -0.70 3.07 -37.73
C GLN A 28 -0.63 2.97 -36.20
N ARG A 29 -1.78 3.11 -35.52
CA ARG A 29 -1.85 3.15 -34.05
C ARG A 29 -1.93 1.77 -33.40
N VAL A 30 -2.56 0.78 -34.05
CA VAL A 30 -2.76 -0.58 -33.50
C VAL A 30 -1.45 -1.28 -33.10
N GLY A 31 -0.34 -0.98 -33.78
CA GLY A 31 0.99 -1.52 -33.43
C GLY A 31 1.65 -0.86 -32.23
N ARG A 32 1.25 0.37 -31.88
CA ARG A 32 1.82 1.16 -30.79
C ARG A 32 0.99 1.03 -29.51
N ASP A 33 -0.32 1.11 -29.66
CA ASP A 33 -1.27 1.23 -28.56
C ASP A 33 -2.13 -0.03 -28.43
N PRO A 34 -1.86 -0.89 -27.42
CA PRO A 34 -2.59 -2.14 -27.23
C PRO A 34 -4.06 -1.94 -26.83
N ALA A 35 -4.39 -0.81 -26.19
CA ALA A 35 -5.77 -0.47 -25.82
C ALA A 35 -6.62 -0.25 -27.08
N ILE A 36 -6.13 0.57 -28.01
CA ILE A 36 -6.78 0.81 -29.30
C ILE A 36 -6.91 -0.49 -30.09
N ALA A 37 -5.86 -1.33 -30.10
CA ALA A 37 -5.93 -2.64 -30.75
C ALA A 37 -7.04 -3.55 -30.17
N SER A 38 -7.27 -3.52 -28.85
CA SER A 38 -8.32 -4.31 -28.22
C SER A 38 -9.73 -3.81 -28.54
N GLU A 39 -9.94 -2.50 -28.55
CA GLU A 39 -11.24 -1.89 -28.90
C GLU A 39 -11.59 -2.11 -30.37
N VAL A 40 -10.64 -1.87 -31.27
CA VAL A 40 -10.80 -2.10 -32.71
C VAL A 40 -11.06 -3.59 -32.96
N LEU A 41 -10.33 -4.49 -32.30
CA LEU A 41 -10.57 -5.92 -32.42
C LEU A 41 -11.98 -6.32 -31.96
N ALA A 42 -12.45 -5.79 -30.83
CA ALA A 42 -13.81 -6.06 -30.33
C ALA A 42 -14.88 -5.58 -31.32
N GLN A 43 -14.69 -4.41 -31.93
CA GLN A 43 -15.59 -3.88 -32.94
C GLN A 43 -15.57 -4.68 -34.25
N LEU A 44 -14.41 -5.17 -34.67
CA LEU A 44 -14.33 -6.07 -35.84
C LEU A 44 -14.89 -7.47 -35.54
N GLU A 45 -14.94 -7.89 -34.28
CA GLU A 45 -15.55 -9.18 -33.92
C GLU A 45 -17.07 -9.12 -33.77
N SER A 46 -17.62 -7.95 -33.45
CA SER A 46 -19.07 -7.72 -33.39
C SER A 46 -19.70 -7.58 -34.78
N ASP A 47 -18.96 -7.06 -35.77
CA ASP A 47 -19.43 -6.91 -37.16
C ASP A 47 -18.65 -7.81 -38.15
N PRO A 48 -19.25 -8.92 -38.63
CA PRO A 48 -18.58 -9.85 -39.54
C PRO A 48 -18.37 -9.30 -40.96
N GLU A 49 -19.17 -8.33 -41.42
CA GLU A 49 -18.97 -7.71 -42.73
C GLU A 49 -17.76 -6.77 -42.68
N MET A 50 -17.64 -5.97 -41.62
CA MET A 50 -16.48 -5.09 -41.40
C MET A 50 -15.19 -5.89 -41.15
N LYS A 51 -15.29 -7.07 -40.55
CA LYS A 51 -14.16 -8.00 -40.43
C LYS A 51 -13.65 -8.49 -41.77
N ARG A 52 -14.55 -8.78 -42.72
CA ARG A 52 -14.19 -9.26 -44.05
C ARG A 52 -13.53 -8.15 -44.87
N SER A 53 -14.03 -6.91 -44.78
CA SER A 53 -13.44 -5.77 -45.49
C SER A 53 -12.06 -5.37 -44.95
N HIS A 54 -11.85 -5.49 -43.63
CA HIS A 54 -10.60 -5.09 -42.97
C HIS A 54 -9.86 -6.26 -42.28
N LEU A 55 -9.75 -7.40 -42.97
CA LEU A 55 -9.09 -8.60 -42.44
C LEU A 55 -7.62 -8.36 -42.04
N ALA A 56 -6.90 -7.53 -42.80
CA ALA A 56 -5.51 -7.19 -42.47
C ALA A 56 -5.42 -6.47 -41.12
N LEU A 57 -6.32 -5.52 -40.85
CA LEU A 57 -6.38 -4.81 -39.57
C LEU A 57 -6.66 -5.79 -38.42
N TYR A 58 -7.60 -6.71 -38.61
CA TYR A 58 -7.93 -7.76 -37.64
C TYR A 58 -6.68 -8.57 -37.25
N LEU A 59 -5.90 -9.02 -38.24
CA LEU A 59 -4.67 -9.77 -38.00
C LEU A 59 -3.61 -8.92 -37.30
N CYS A 60 -3.43 -7.67 -37.72
CA CYS A 60 -2.53 -6.72 -37.06
C CYS A 60 -2.88 -6.52 -35.58
N CYS A 61 -4.16 -6.35 -35.25
CA CYS A 61 -4.62 -6.23 -33.86
C CYS A 61 -4.28 -7.48 -33.04
N ARG A 62 -4.53 -8.68 -33.58
CA ARG A 62 -4.21 -9.93 -32.88
C ARG A 62 -2.71 -10.09 -32.66
N GLU A 63 -1.91 -9.74 -33.66
CA GLU A 63 -0.46 -9.82 -33.56
C GLU A 63 0.07 -8.82 -32.52
N SER A 64 -0.35 -7.55 -32.58
CA SER A 64 0.12 -6.52 -31.65
C SER A 64 -0.21 -6.88 -30.19
N LEU A 65 -1.40 -7.43 -29.94
CA LEU A 65 -1.78 -7.91 -28.60
C LEU A 65 -0.93 -9.09 -28.13
N ARG A 66 -0.60 -10.05 -29.01
CA ARG A 66 0.30 -11.17 -28.67
C ARG A 66 1.71 -10.67 -28.36
N GLN A 67 2.24 -9.78 -29.19
CA GLN A 67 3.54 -9.17 -28.97
C GLN A 67 3.58 -8.38 -27.67
N HIS A 68 2.53 -7.60 -27.37
CA HIS A 68 2.42 -6.84 -26.13
C HIS A 68 2.39 -7.75 -24.90
N LYS A 69 1.61 -8.83 -24.93
CA LYS A 69 1.58 -9.84 -23.86
C LYS A 69 2.94 -10.48 -23.65
N ALA A 70 3.67 -10.78 -24.73
CA ALA A 70 5.02 -11.32 -24.65
C ALA A 70 6.01 -10.32 -24.01
N ARG A 71 5.94 -9.03 -24.39
CA ARG A 71 6.75 -7.96 -23.78
C ARG A 71 6.44 -7.81 -22.28
N GLN A 72 5.17 -7.79 -21.91
CA GLN A 72 4.77 -7.75 -20.50
C GLN A 72 5.27 -8.96 -19.70
N ALA A 73 5.20 -10.16 -20.28
CA ALA A 73 5.68 -11.38 -19.61
C ALA A 73 7.19 -11.30 -19.32
N ARG A 74 7.99 -10.74 -20.23
CA ARG A 74 9.42 -10.50 -20.02
C ARG A 74 9.65 -9.51 -18.89
N HIS A 75 8.98 -8.36 -18.93
CA HIS A 75 9.11 -7.34 -17.88
C HIS A 75 8.67 -7.86 -16.50
N LYS A 76 7.63 -8.69 -16.42
CA LYS A 76 7.19 -9.34 -15.18
C LYS A 76 8.27 -10.25 -14.60
N ARG A 77 8.91 -11.08 -15.43
CA ARG A 77 10.01 -11.95 -14.99
C ARG A 77 11.20 -11.14 -14.48
N ILE A 78 11.56 -10.07 -15.18
CA ILE A 78 12.66 -9.19 -14.79
C ILE A 78 12.35 -8.48 -13.46
N GLY A 79 11.15 -7.93 -13.31
CA GLY A 79 10.74 -7.29 -12.06
C GLY A 79 10.70 -8.26 -10.88
N GLN A 80 10.18 -9.47 -11.09
CA GLN A 80 10.19 -10.53 -10.08
C GLN A 80 11.61 -10.97 -9.71
N PHE A 81 12.49 -11.09 -10.71
CA PHE A 81 13.89 -11.46 -10.51
C PHE A 81 14.63 -10.39 -9.69
N ILE A 82 14.54 -9.12 -10.08
CA ILE A 82 15.16 -8.01 -9.35
C ILE A 82 14.61 -7.92 -7.93
N ARG A 83 13.30 -8.05 -7.75
CA ARG A 83 12.68 -8.03 -6.43
C ARG A 83 13.17 -9.18 -5.55
N GLY A 84 13.25 -10.39 -6.11
CA GLY A 84 13.81 -11.56 -5.44
C GLY A 84 15.27 -11.36 -5.06
N LEU A 85 16.09 -10.84 -5.97
CA LEU A 85 17.50 -10.53 -5.75
C LEU A 85 17.69 -9.50 -4.62
N CYS A 86 16.92 -8.41 -4.64
CA CYS A 86 17.00 -7.39 -3.59
C CYS A 86 16.57 -7.93 -2.22
N ILE A 87 15.51 -8.74 -2.19
CA ILE A 87 15.05 -9.36 -0.94
C ILE A 87 16.08 -10.36 -0.41
N GLY A 88 16.62 -11.22 -1.29
CA GLY A 88 17.59 -12.24 -0.92
C GLY A 88 18.95 -11.67 -0.48
N LEU A 89 19.48 -10.70 -1.21
CA LEU A 89 20.82 -10.16 -0.94
C LEU A 89 20.86 -9.09 0.14
N PHE A 90 19.80 -8.31 0.33
CA PHE A 90 19.80 -7.21 1.30
C PHE A 90 18.89 -7.50 2.49
N ILE A 91 17.62 -7.77 2.25
CA ILE A 91 16.61 -7.82 3.32
C ILE A 91 16.74 -9.07 4.19
N GLN A 92 16.94 -10.24 3.60
CA GLN A 92 17.11 -11.48 4.35
C GLN A 92 18.35 -11.49 5.25
N PRO A 93 19.57 -11.14 4.81
CA PRO A 93 20.73 -11.16 5.69
C PRO A 93 20.62 -10.11 6.79
N LEU A 94 20.07 -8.92 6.51
CA LEU A 94 19.81 -7.91 7.55
C LEU A 94 18.85 -8.42 8.62
N ARG A 95 17.75 -9.08 8.21
CA ARG A 95 16.78 -9.68 9.14
C ARG A 95 17.41 -10.81 9.95
N ASN A 96 18.16 -11.69 9.31
CA ASN A 96 18.83 -12.82 9.98
C ASN A 96 19.88 -12.32 10.97
N LEU A 97 20.63 -11.26 10.61
CA LEU A 97 21.59 -10.63 11.50
C LEU A 97 20.90 -9.97 12.69
N GLN A 98 19.79 -9.27 12.48
CA GLN A 98 18.98 -8.70 13.56
C GLN A 98 18.45 -9.78 14.52
N THR A 99 17.92 -10.89 13.99
CA THR A 99 17.43 -11.99 14.83
C THR A 99 18.58 -12.65 15.58
N MET A 100 19.73 -12.86 14.93
CA MET A 100 20.91 -13.46 15.56
C MET A 100 21.51 -12.55 16.63
N TRP A 101 21.54 -11.24 16.43
CA TRP A 101 21.97 -10.28 17.45
C TRP A 101 21.03 -10.23 18.64
N ARG A 102 19.71 -10.30 18.43
CA ARG A 102 18.74 -10.35 19.53
C ARG A 102 18.84 -11.64 20.35
N HIS A 103 19.01 -12.78 19.70
CA HIS A 103 19.23 -14.05 20.41
C HIS A 103 20.63 -14.12 21.06
N GLY A 104 21.64 -13.51 20.43
CA GLY A 104 22.99 -13.42 20.99
C GLY A 104 23.08 -12.50 22.19
N SER A 105 22.31 -11.40 22.23
CA SER A 105 22.23 -10.56 23.43
C SER A 105 21.61 -11.30 24.60
N ASP A 106 20.55 -12.08 24.37
CA ASP A 106 19.92 -12.88 25.42
C ASP A 106 20.91 -13.92 26.00
N LEU A 107 21.73 -14.54 25.15
CA LEU A 107 22.75 -15.50 25.57
C LEU A 107 23.96 -14.85 26.27
N ALA A 108 24.37 -13.66 25.83
CA ALA A 108 25.43 -12.91 26.49
C ALA A 108 24.99 -12.39 27.87
N PHE A 109 23.69 -12.08 28.05
CA PHE A 109 23.11 -11.76 29.36
C PHE A 109 23.14 -12.93 30.33
N GLU A 110 22.99 -14.18 29.87
CA GLU A 110 23.16 -15.37 30.71
C GLU A 110 24.63 -15.70 31.03
N CYS A 111 25.59 -15.23 30.22
CA CYS A 111 27.03 -15.37 30.49
C CYS A 111 27.63 -14.22 31.30
N LEU A 112 26.85 -13.21 31.68
CA LEU A 112 27.29 -12.29 32.73
C LEU A 112 27.46 -13.11 34.02
N PRO A 113 28.62 -13.04 34.70
CA PRO A 113 28.82 -13.73 35.96
C PRO A 113 27.66 -13.33 36.87
N GLU A 114 26.90 -14.33 37.35
CA GLU A 114 25.78 -14.20 38.29
C GLU A 114 26.15 -13.07 39.24
N ALA A 115 25.62 -11.86 38.97
CA ALA A 115 25.96 -10.68 39.74
C ALA A 115 25.40 -11.03 41.10
N ALA A 116 26.32 -11.39 42.01
CA ALA A 116 26.06 -12.03 43.27
C ALA A 116 24.74 -11.50 43.80
N LYS A 117 23.71 -12.37 43.88
CA LYS A 117 22.37 -12.06 44.38
C LYS A 117 22.51 -11.13 45.59
N VAL A 118 22.50 -9.81 45.38
CA VAL A 118 22.43 -8.86 46.46
C VAL A 118 20.94 -8.86 46.77
N PRO A 119 20.51 -9.49 47.86
CA PRO A 119 19.11 -9.75 48.08
C PRO A 119 18.42 -8.39 48.21
N ALA A 120 17.45 -8.12 47.33
CA ALA A 120 16.54 -6.99 47.48
C ALA A 120 15.85 -6.99 48.86
N ALA A 121 15.83 -8.14 49.55
CA ALA A 121 15.37 -8.27 50.94
C ALA A 121 16.20 -7.49 51.98
N VAL A 122 17.49 -7.20 51.74
CA VAL A 122 18.33 -6.47 52.72
C VAL A 122 18.13 -4.95 52.62
N GLN A 123 17.82 -4.42 51.43
CA GLN A 123 17.57 -2.98 51.27
C GLN A 123 16.19 -2.56 51.78
N VAL A 124 15.18 -3.44 51.72
CA VAL A 124 13.84 -3.16 52.29
C VAL A 124 13.90 -3.13 53.83
N ARG A 125 14.84 -3.84 54.47
CA ARG A 125 15.07 -3.76 55.93
C ARG A 125 15.88 -2.53 56.38
N ARG A 126 16.46 -1.75 55.46
CA ARG A 126 17.17 -0.49 55.78
C ARG A 126 16.28 0.76 55.62
N LEU A 127 14.97 0.58 55.50
CA LEU A 127 13.98 1.66 55.60
C LEU A 127 13.13 1.46 56.86
N PRO A 128 13.72 1.57 58.07
CA PRO A 128 13.12 2.52 59.01
C PRO A 128 14.17 3.06 60.00
N ARG A 129 15.05 3.99 59.58
CA ARG A 129 15.84 4.77 60.53
C ARG A 129 16.43 6.05 59.94
N LYS A 130 15.59 6.87 59.29
CA LYS A 130 15.93 8.28 59.06
C LYS A 130 14.91 9.12 59.82
N SER A 131 15.36 9.70 60.93
CA SER A 131 14.61 10.53 61.89
C SER A 131 14.06 11.85 61.31
N GLY A 132 14.04 12.03 59.99
CA GLY A 132 13.51 13.22 59.31
C GLY A 132 12.03 13.15 58.94
N PHE A 133 11.37 11.98 59.03
CA PHE A 133 9.97 11.81 58.61
C PHE A 133 8.94 11.90 59.75
N ALA A 134 9.38 11.97 61.01
CA ALA A 134 8.48 12.19 62.14
C ALA A 134 7.96 13.64 62.15
N THR A 135 8.83 14.62 61.87
CA THR A 135 8.49 16.05 61.82
C THR A 135 7.56 16.38 60.64
N ALA A 136 7.69 15.66 59.51
CA ALA A 136 6.84 15.87 58.35
C ALA A 136 5.40 15.34 58.57
N ARG A 137 5.24 14.24 59.33
CA ARG A 137 3.92 13.70 59.67
C ARG A 137 3.16 14.58 60.67
N THR A 138 3.84 15.15 61.66
CA THR A 138 3.20 16.07 62.63
C THR A 138 2.84 17.41 61.99
N ALA A 139 3.59 17.88 60.98
CA ALA A 139 3.23 19.06 60.20
C ALA A 139 1.97 18.82 59.34
N PHE A 140 1.85 17.65 58.72
CA PHE A 140 0.70 17.31 57.88
C PHE A 140 -0.58 17.09 58.69
N GLU A 141 -0.49 16.42 59.85
CA GLU A 141 -1.64 16.19 60.72
C GLU A 141 -2.17 17.50 61.34
N ARG A 142 -1.28 18.46 61.65
CA ARG A 142 -1.68 19.80 62.12
C ARG A 142 -2.40 20.63 61.05
N GLN A 143 -2.16 20.35 59.77
CA GLN A 143 -2.79 21.01 58.63
C GLN A 143 -4.17 20.43 58.30
N VAL A 144 -4.41 19.16 58.60
CA VAL A 144 -5.72 18.49 58.42
C VAL A 144 -6.73 18.93 59.48
N THR A 145 -6.31 19.26 60.70
CA THR A 145 -7.22 19.61 61.80
C THR A 145 -7.70 21.08 61.79
N LEU A 146 -7.18 21.94 60.90
CA LEU A 146 -7.52 23.37 60.84
C LEU A 146 -8.20 23.83 59.53
N ALA A 147 -8.57 22.91 58.63
CA ALA A 147 -9.27 23.25 57.39
C ALA A 147 -10.72 22.72 57.40
N PRO A 148 -11.75 23.59 57.48
CA PRO A 148 -13.14 23.19 57.26
C PRO A 148 -13.47 23.10 55.77
N ALA A 149 -14.23 22.06 55.46
CA ALA A 149 -15.03 21.73 54.27
C ALA A 149 -15.25 22.81 53.18
N ALA A 150 -14.94 22.43 51.93
CA ALA A 150 -15.69 22.77 50.72
C ALA A 150 -15.14 21.92 49.54
N THR A 151 -15.82 20.82 49.20
CA THR A 151 -16.72 20.65 48.03
C THR A 151 -15.98 20.29 46.73
N GLU A 152 -16.37 19.12 46.19
CA GLU A 152 -16.46 18.79 44.74
C GLU A 152 -15.14 18.71 43.94
N ASP A 153 -14.90 17.80 43.00
CA ASP A 153 -15.80 16.91 42.29
C ASP A 153 -15.01 15.83 41.53
N GLN A 154 -15.69 14.71 41.29
CA GLN A 154 -15.58 13.79 40.15
C GLN A 154 -14.26 13.07 39.83
N ALA A 155 -14.31 11.78 40.21
CA ALA A 155 -13.74 10.66 39.49
C ALA A 155 -14.27 10.53 38.04
N SER A 156 -13.40 10.12 37.11
CA SER A 156 -13.78 9.17 36.05
C SER A 156 -12.56 8.44 35.46
N SER A 157 -12.49 7.13 35.77
CA SER A 157 -12.17 5.98 34.90
C SER A 157 -11.00 6.09 33.91
N ALA A 158 -9.88 5.36 33.99
CA ALA A 158 -9.66 3.91 34.15
C ALA A 158 -10.49 3.02 33.21
N ASP A 159 -9.91 2.60 32.07
CA ASP A 159 -9.70 1.20 31.63
C ASP A 159 -9.32 1.18 30.13
N LYS A 160 -8.14 0.67 29.73
CA LYS A 160 -7.80 -0.74 29.44
C LYS A 160 -8.16 -1.16 28.01
N ALA A 161 -7.13 -1.31 27.18
CA ALA A 161 -7.15 -2.09 25.93
C ALA A 161 -7.22 -3.60 26.27
N PRO A 162 -7.72 -4.52 25.40
CA PRO A 162 -7.13 -4.77 24.07
C PRO A 162 -8.06 -5.31 22.93
N ARG A 163 -7.44 -5.37 21.74
CA ARG A 163 -7.70 -6.11 20.47
C ARG A 163 -8.66 -7.32 20.50
N THR A 164 -9.48 -7.51 19.43
CA THR A 164 -9.22 -8.47 18.30
C THR A 164 -10.31 -8.44 17.20
N ALA A 165 -9.92 -9.01 16.06
CA ALA A 165 -10.55 -9.12 14.75
C ALA A 165 -11.95 -9.75 14.66
N ALA A 166 -12.65 -9.37 13.58
CA ALA A 166 -13.36 -10.24 12.65
C ALA A 166 -13.18 -9.68 11.23
#